data_AF-A0A7Y7CSJ9-F1
#
_entry.id   AF-A0A7Y7CSJ9-F1
#
_cell.length_a   1.000
_cell.length_b   1.000
_cell.length_c   1.000
_cell.angle_alpha   90.00
_cell.angle_beta   90.00
_cell.angle_gamma   90.00
#
_symmetry.space_group_name_H-M   'P 1'
#
loop_
_entity.id
_entity.type
_entity.pdbx_description
1 polymer ?
#
loop_
_entity_poly.entity_id
_entity_poly.type
_entity_poly.pdbx_seq_one_letter_code
_entity_poly.pdbx_strand_id
1 'polypeptide(L)' 'MKLKIAGGRVIDPAQKLDKVVDLYIDDGAVVALGEQPENFVAEEV' A
#
# COMPACT_ATOMS: atom_id res chain seq x y z
N MET A 1 -4.98 3.60 -11.71
CA MET A 1 -5.85 2.84 -10.81
C MET A 1 -5.28 2.98 -9.41
N LYS A 2 -5.99 3.64 -8.50
CA LYS A 2 -5.54 3.82 -7.11
C LYS A 2 -6.11 2.71 -6.23
N LEU A 3 -5.26 1.81 -5.73
CA LEU A 3 -5.68 0.68 -4.91
C LEU A 3 -5.17 0.82 -3.48
N LYS A 4 -6.07 0.68 -2.50
CA LYS A 4 -5.71 0.54 -1.09
C LYS A 4 -5.94 -0.90 -0.65
N ILE A 5 -4.90 -1.55 -0.14
CA ILE A 5 -5.01 -2.84 0.56
C ILE A 5 -4.90 -2.55 2.06
N ALA A 6 -6.02 -2.55 2.76
CA ALA A 6 -6.06 -2.28 4.20
C ALA A 6 -5.73 -3.53 5.02
N GLY A 7 -4.91 -3.38 6.07
CA GLY A 7 -4.59 -4.47 7.02
C GLY A 7 -3.86 -5.68 6.42
N GLY A 8 -3.21 -5.50 5.26
CA GLY A 8 -2.45 -6.57 4.61
C GLY A 8 -1.13 -6.87 5.32
N ARG A 9 -0.66 -8.11 5.26
CA ARG A 9 0.70 -8.46 5.71
C ARG A 9 1.68 -8.31 4.55
N VAL A 10 2.52 -7.28 4.59
CA VAL A 10 3.55 -7.03 3.59
C VAL A 10 4.81 -7.78 4.01
N ILE A 11 5.25 -8.70 3.14
CA ILE A 11 6.47 -9.49 3.34
C ILE A 11 7.41 -9.20 2.17
N ASP A 12 8.51 -8.50 2.44
CA ASP A 12 9.58 -8.22 1.48
C ASP A 12 10.93 -8.64 2.08
N PRO A 13 11.48 -9.79 1.65
CA PRO A 13 12.79 -10.28 2.10
C PRO A 13 13.96 -9.36 1.74
N ALA A 14 13.89 -8.63 0.62
CA ALA A 14 14.95 -7.73 0.20
C ALA A 14 15.08 -6.54 1.16
N GLN A 15 13.94 -6.09 1.70
CA GLN A 15 13.87 -5.01 2.69
C GLN A 15 13.80 -5.51 4.14
N LYS A 16 13.81 -6.83 4.37
CA LYS A 16 13.54 -7.47 5.68
C LYS A 16 12.25 -6.94 6.32
N LEU A 17 11.24 -6.69 5.50
CA LEU A 17 9.93 -6.21 5.91
C LEU A 17 9.00 -7.40 6.13
N ASP A 18 8.43 -7.49 7.32
CA ASP A 18 7.35 -8.43 7.65
C ASP A 18 6.45 -7.73 8.66
N LYS A 19 5.44 -7.01 8.16
CA LYS A 19 4.54 -6.18 8.97
C LYS A 19 3.12 -6.19 8.43
N VAL A 20 2.16 -6.10 9.33
CA VAL A 20 0.76 -5.81 8.99
C VAL A 20 0.60 -4.31 8.86
N VAL A 21 0.24 -3.84 7.67
CA VAL A 21 0.23 -2.43 7.31
C VAL A 21 -0.68 -2.18 6.11
N ASP A 22 -1.24 -0.97 6.00
CA ASP A 22 -1.98 -0.56 4.82
C ASP A 22 -1.02 -0.33 3.63
N LEU A 23 -1.35 -0.84 2.45
CA LEU A 23 -0.56 -0.66 1.22
C LEU A 23 -1.32 0.23 0.24
N TYR A 24 -0.63 1.22 -0.31
CA TYR A 24 -1.16 2.15 -1.30
C TYR A 24 -0.44 1.96 -2.63
N ILE A 25 -1.20 1.65 -3.68
CA ILE A 25 -0.70 1.41 -5.03
C ILE A 25 -1.30 2.46 -5.97
N ASP A 26 -0.47 3.08 -6.80
CA ASP A 26 -0.89 3.94 -7.90
C ASP A 26 -0.10 3.58 -9.16
N ASP A 27 -0.77 3.55 -10.30
CA ASP A 27 -0.20 3.18 -11.61
C ASP A 27 0.67 1.89 -11.61
N GLY A 28 0.29 0.89 -10.82
CA GLY A 28 1.02 -0.38 -10.70
C GLY A 28 2.28 -0.33 -9.82
N ALA A 29 2.57 0.79 -9.17
CA ALA A 29 3.68 0.96 -8.24
C ALA A 29 3.17 1.19 -6.80
N VAL A 30 3.93 0.71 -5.82
CA VAL A 30 3.68 1.01 -4.41
C VAL A 30 4.09 2.45 -4.14
N VAL A 31 3.14 3.29 -3.74
CA VAL A 31 3.38 4.72 -3.45
C VAL A 31 3.52 5.00 -1.96
N ALA A 32 2.93 4.17 -1.09
CA ALA A 32 3.08 4.30 0.35
C ALA A 32 2.77 3.00 1.11
N LEU A 33 3.30 2.93 2.33
CA LEU A 33 3.09 1.86 3.31
C LEU A 33 2.69 2.51 4.64
N GLY A 34 1.51 2.18 5.15
CA GLY A 34 1.02 2.56 6.48
C GLY A 34 0.19 3.83 6.44
N GLU A 35 0.82 4.95 6.14
CA GLU A 35 0.11 6.23 6.05
C GLU A 35 -0.36 6.51 4.62
N GLN A 36 -1.58 7.03 4.52
CA GLN A 36 -2.16 7.43 3.25
C GLN A 36 -1.42 8.66 2.70
N PRO A 37 -0.91 8.61 1.47
CA PRO A 37 -0.28 9.77 0.86
C PRO A 37 -1.31 10.88 0.59
N GLU A 38 -0.88 12.13 0.66
CA GLU A 38 -1.74 13.28 0.34
C GLU A 38 -2.32 13.14 -1.08
N ASN A 39 -3.61 13.41 -1.24
CA ASN A 39 -4.36 13.25 -2.49
C ASN A 39 -4.50 11.80 -3.01
N PHE A 40 -4.29 10.79 -2.16
CA PHE A 40 -4.63 9.42 -2.49
C PHE A 40 -6.14 9.19 -2.28
N VAL A 41 -6.86 8.83 -3.34
CA VAL A 41 -8.26 8.41 -3.28
C VAL A 41 -8.31 7.02 -3.90
N ALA A 42 -8.54 6.00 -3.10
CA ALA A 42 -8.69 4.64 -3.60
C ALA A 42 -9.94 4.58 -4.50
N GLU A 43 -9.85 3.84 -5.60
CA GLU A 43 -11.02 3.47 -6.38
C GLU A 43 -11.81 2.40 -5.61
N GLU A 44 -13.09 2.68 -5.36
CA GLU A 44 -14.07 1.69 -4.87
C GLU A 44 -14.78 1.06 -6.07
N VAL A 45 -14.93 -0.27 -6.05
CA VAL A 45 -15.71 -1.07 -7.00
C VAL A 45 -16.79 -1.84 -6.28
#